data_AF-A0A8K0KUM7-F1
#
_entry.id   AF-A0A8K0KUM7-F1
#
_cell.length_a   1.000
_cell.length_b   1.000
_cell.length_c   1.000
_cell.angle_alpha   90.00
_cell.angle_beta   90.00
_cell.angle_gamma   90.00
#
_symmetry.space_group_name_H-M   'P 1'
#
loop_
_entity.id
_entity.type
_entity.pdbx_description
1 polymer ?
#
loop_
_entity_poly.entity_id
_entity_poly.type
_entity_poly.pdbx_seq_one_letter_code
_entity_poly.pdbx_strand_id
1 'polypeptide(L)'
;MAPKHLNCGSKIIEIAAFLAAGIYNDGYNFILQIMNDLQLQIGPHCKQFAETYDAHRKPTTHIVCADKSVAVTRALKRHEKLGKQIKRLY
;
A
#
# COMPACT_ATOMS: atom_id res chain seq x y z
N MET A 1 -22.63 10.74 38.12
CA MET A 1 -22.89 10.38 36.71
C MET A 1 -21.72 10.88 35.88
N ALA A 2 -21.03 10.01 35.12
CA ALA A 2 -19.95 10.42 34.21
C ALA A 2 -20.55 11.00 32.91
N PRO A 3 -20.00 12.07 32.31
CA PRO A 3 -20.57 12.68 31.11
C PRO A 3 -20.56 11.73 29.91
N LYS A 4 -21.71 11.54 29.24
CA LYS A 4 -21.91 10.67 28.05
C LYS A 4 -21.36 11.23 26.74
N HIS A 5 -20.55 12.28 26.78
CA HIS A 5 -20.06 12.98 25.60
C HIS A 5 -18.53 12.91 25.58
N LEU A 6 -17.99 11.73 25.25
CA LEU A 6 -16.58 11.59 24.90
C LEU A 6 -16.39 12.22 23.52
N ASN A 7 -16.37 13.56 23.48
CA ASN A 7 -15.92 14.27 22.31
C ASN A 7 -14.42 14.09 22.21
N CYS A 8 -13.99 13.08 21.44
CA CYS A 8 -12.65 13.10 20.91
C CYS A 8 -12.49 14.45 20.19
N GLY A 9 -11.66 15.35 20.75
CA GLY A 9 -11.45 16.67 20.17
C GLY A 9 -10.92 16.55 18.73
N SER A 10 -11.05 17.62 17.94
CA SER A 10 -10.63 17.65 16.52
C SER A 10 -9.22 17.10 16.31
N LYS A 11 -8.29 17.42 17.22
CA LYS A 11 -6.91 16.93 17.21
C LYS A 11 -6.80 15.40 17.28
N ILE A 12 -7.66 14.73 18.03
CA ILE A 12 -7.64 13.26 18.17
C ILE A 12 -8.06 12.61 16.84
N ILE A 13 -9.08 13.16 16.19
CA ILE A 13 -9.55 12.68 14.88
C ILE A 13 -8.48 12.90 13.81
N GLU A 14 -7.82 14.05 13.83
CA GLU A 14 -6.73 14.38 12.91
C GLU A 14 -5.55 13.39 13.05
N ILE A 15 -5.11 13.13 14.29
CA ILE A 15 -4.05 12.15 14.56
C ILE A 15 -4.48 10.76 14.12
N ALA A 16 -5.72 10.34 14.41
CA ALA A 16 -6.22 9.03 14.01
C ALA A 16 -6.26 8.88 12.47
N ALA A 17 -6.71 9.92 11.76
CA ALA A 17 -6.74 9.94 10.29
C ALA A 17 -5.33 9.87 9.69
N PHE A 18 -4.37 10.63 10.24
CA PHE A 18 -2.97 10.60 9.83
C PHE A 18 -2.36 9.21 10.03
N LEU A 19 -2.58 8.59 11.20
CA LEU A 19 -2.11 7.24 11.48
C LEU A 19 -2.74 6.20 10.55
N ALA A 20 -4.05 6.28 10.33
CA ALA A 20 -4.75 5.35 9.44
C ALA A 20 -4.25 5.46 7.98
N ALA A 21 -4.02 6.67 7.49
CA ALA A 21 -3.49 6.90 6.15
C ALA A 21 -2.06 6.36 6.01
N GLY A 22 -1.19 6.61 6.99
CA GLY A 22 0.18 6.08 6.99
C GLY A 22 0.22 4.56 7.07
N ILE A 23 -0.56 3.92 7.94
CA ILE A 23 -0.67 2.44 7.99
C ILE A 23 -1.19 1.90 6.65
N TYR A 24 -2.20 2.54 6.06
CA TYR A 24 -2.77 2.09 4.80
C TYR A 24 -1.81 2.21 3.61
N ASN A 25 -0.93 3.22 3.59
CA ASN A 25 0.01 3.47 2.49
C ASN A 25 1.35 2.76 2.70
N ASP A 26 1.93 2.89 3.88
CA ASP A 26 3.33 2.52 4.17
C ASP A 26 3.43 1.30 5.11
N GLY A 27 2.32 0.85 5.68
CA GLY A 27 2.27 -0.33 6.55
C GLY A 27 2.66 -0.03 8.00
N TYR A 28 2.96 -1.07 8.76
CA TYR A 28 3.35 -0.94 10.17
C TYR A 28 4.77 -0.38 10.36
N ASN A 29 5.62 -0.41 9.33
CA ASN A 29 6.87 0.35 9.36
C ASN A 29 6.68 1.84 9.65
N PHE A 30 5.59 2.45 9.18
CA PHE A 30 5.24 3.84 9.48
C PHE A 30 5.07 4.08 10.98
N ILE A 31 4.46 3.12 11.69
CA ILE A 31 4.27 3.23 13.15
C ILE A 31 5.60 3.14 13.88
N LEU A 32 6.54 2.30 13.41
CA LEU A 32 7.88 2.24 13.98
C LEU A 32 8.63 3.57 13.80
N GLN A 33 8.47 4.23 12.65
CA GLN A 33 9.05 5.56 12.41
C GLN A 33 8.47 6.61 13.37
N ILE A 34 7.13 6.65 13.53
CA ILE A 34 6.48 7.55 14.49
C ILE A 34 6.95 7.28 15.92
N MET A 35 7.04 6.01 16.32
CA MET A 35 7.55 5.65 17.66
C MET A 35 8.97 6.16 17.87
N ASN A 36 9.83 6.06 16.84
CA ASN A 36 11.19 6.58 16.88
C ASN A 36 11.21 8.12 16.99
N ASP A 37 10.38 8.82 16.22
CA ASP A 37 10.28 10.28 16.26
C ASP A 37 9.76 10.80 17.60
N LEU A 38 8.87 10.03 18.24
CA LEU A 38 8.40 10.26 19.61
C LEU A 38 9.40 9.80 20.69
N GLN A 39 10.58 9.33 20.29
CA GLN A 39 11.65 8.85 21.18
C GLN A 39 11.22 7.67 22.08
N LEU A 40 10.27 6.87 21.60
CA LEU A 40 9.85 5.63 22.27
C LEU A 40 10.89 4.54 22.01
N GLN A 41 11.21 3.77 23.05
CA GLN A 41 12.14 2.64 22.92
C GLN A 41 11.50 1.51 22.11
N ILE A 42 12.07 1.21 20.95
CA ILE A 42 11.59 0.15 20.05
C ILE A 42 12.42 -1.11 20.27
N GLY A 43 11.77 -2.18 20.72
CA GLY A 43 12.40 -3.48 20.88
C GLY A 43 12.45 -4.26 19.55
N PRO A 44 13.34 -5.27 19.44
CA PRO A 44 13.44 -6.14 18.27
C PRO A 44 12.11 -6.84 17.92
N HIS A 45 11.28 -7.14 18.93
CA HIS A 45 9.99 -7.77 18.74
C HIS A 45 8.99 -6.88 17.98
N CYS A 46 9.03 -5.56 18.21
CA CYS A 46 8.19 -4.60 17.48
C CYS A 46 8.54 -4.58 15.99
N LYS A 47 9.85 -4.62 15.68
CA LYS A 47 10.35 -4.71 14.30
C LYS A 47 9.89 -6.00 13.63
N GLN A 48 10.08 -7.15 14.29
CA GLN A 48 9.69 -8.45 13.77
C GLN A 48 8.17 -8.53 13.53
N PHE A 49 7.36 -7.99 14.45
CA PHE A 49 5.92 -7.93 14.29
C PHE A 49 5.52 -7.10 13.06
N ALA A 50 6.06 -5.88 12.92
CA ALA A 50 5.78 -5.01 11.79
C ALA A 50 6.18 -5.65 10.46
N GLU A 51 7.37 -6.25 10.38
CA GLU A 51 7.85 -6.95 9.18
C GLU A 51 6.95 -8.13 8.81
N THR A 52 6.51 -8.92 9.79
CA THR A 52 5.61 -10.06 9.56
C THR A 52 4.25 -9.58 9.05
N TYR A 53 3.69 -8.55 9.67
CA TYR A 53 2.40 -7.98 9.26
C TYR A 53 2.47 -7.35 7.86
N ASP A 54 3.51 -6.58 7.59
CA ASP A 54 3.73 -5.94 6.29
C ASP A 54 4.01 -6.97 5.19
N ALA A 55 4.66 -8.10 5.50
CA ALA A 55 4.83 -9.20 4.55
C ALA A 55 3.50 -9.86 4.15
N HIS A 56 2.51 -9.88 5.04
CA HIS A 56 1.16 -10.37 4.73
C HIS A 56 0.30 -9.34 3.97
N ARG A 57 0.69 -8.06 3.97
CA ARG A 57 0.01 -7.01 3.23
C ARG A 57 0.22 -7.22 1.74
N LYS A 58 -0.81 -7.74 1.05
CA LYS A 58 -0.80 -7.86 -0.42
C LYS A 58 -0.85 -6.45 -1.02
N PRO A 59 0.20 -5.97 -1.70
CA PRO A 59 0.12 -4.71 -2.39
C PRO A 59 -0.86 -4.86 -3.56
N THR A 60 -2.00 -4.19 -3.48
CA THR A 60 -3.00 -4.13 -4.56
C THR A 60 -2.39 -3.69 -5.90
N THR A 61 -1.21 -3.04 -5.86
CA THR A 61 -0.44 -2.66 -7.05
C THR A 61 0.04 -3.86 -7.87
N HIS A 62 0.37 -5.03 -7.30
CA HIS A 62 0.79 -6.17 -8.14
C HIS A 62 -0.37 -6.79 -8.93
N ILE A 63 -1.58 -6.77 -8.39
CA ILE A 63 -2.77 -7.30 -9.09
C ILE A 63 -3.12 -6.38 -10.27
N VAL A 64 -3.12 -5.06 -10.03
CA VAL A 64 -3.44 -4.07 -11.08
C VAL A 64 -2.31 -3.90 -12.10
N CYS A 65 -1.03 -3.97 -11.68
CA CYS A 65 0.12 -3.87 -12.59
C CYS A 65 0.34 -5.16 -13.40
N ALA A 66 0.05 -6.34 -12.85
CA ALA A 66 0.03 -7.58 -13.64
C ALA A 66 -1.04 -7.49 -14.73
N ASP A 67 -2.24 -6.99 -14.43
CA ASP A 67 -3.30 -6.84 -15.42
C ASP A 67 -2.94 -5.80 -16.50
N LYS A 68 -2.37 -4.65 -16.11
CA LYS A 68 -1.89 -3.62 -17.05
C LYS A 68 -0.74 -4.13 -17.93
N SER A 69 0.24 -4.83 -17.36
CA SER A 69 1.38 -5.40 -18.12
C SER A 69 0.95 -6.53 -19.06
N VAL A 70 0.00 -7.37 -18.66
CA VAL A 70 -0.60 -8.41 -19.50
C VAL A 70 -1.42 -7.79 -20.64
N ALA A 71 -2.20 -6.74 -20.38
CA ALA A 71 -2.95 -6.03 -21.42
C ALA A 71 -2.02 -5.37 -22.46
N VAL A 72 -0.96 -4.70 -22.01
CA VAL A 72 0.08 -4.12 -22.87
C VAL A 72 0.77 -5.20 -23.71
N THR A 73 1.15 -6.33 -23.09
CA THR A 73 1.79 -7.45 -23.79
C THR A 73 0.86 -8.07 -24.84
N ARG A 74 -0.44 -8.16 -24.57
CA ARG A 74 -1.45 -8.65 -25.53
C ARG A 74 -1.63 -7.67 -26.70
N ALA A 75 -1.61 -6.36 -26.45
CA ALA A 75 -1.69 -5.35 -27.51
C ALA A 75 -0.47 -5.40 -28.44
N LEU A 76 0.74 -5.52 -27.89
CA LEU A 76 1.99 -5.63 -28.67
C LEU A 76 1.99 -6.89 -29.56
N LYS A 77 1.56 -8.05 -29.04
CA LYS A 77 1.43 -9.29 -29.83
C LYS A 77 0.42 -9.16 -30.98
N ARG A 78 -0.66 -8.38 -30.80
CA ARG A 78 -1.63 -8.12 -31.88
C ARG A 78 -1.00 -7.28 -32.99
N HIS A 79 -0.29 -6.20 -32.66
CA HIS A 79 0.41 -5.37 -33.65
C HIS A 79 1.48 -6.16 -34.43
N GLU A 80 2.24 -7.03 -33.75
CA GLU A 80 3.22 -7.89 -34.41
C GLU A 80 2.57 -8.88 -35.38
N LYS A 81 1.42 -9.46 -35.00
CA LYS A 81 0.66 -10.38 -35.86
C LYS A 81 0.09 -9.67 -37.09
N LEU A 82 -0.45 -8.47 -36.93
CA LEU A 82 -0.90 -7.62 -38.04
C LEU A 82 0.26 -7.27 -38.99
N GLY A 83 1.43 -6.89 -38.45
CA GLY A 83 2.62 -6.61 -39.25
C GLY A 83 3.11 -7.81 -40.06
N LYS A 84 3.11 -9.03 -39.46
CA LYS A 84 3.44 -10.28 -40.16
C LYS A 84 2.38 -10.70 -41.19
N GLN A 85 1.14 -10.27 -41.04
CA GLN A 85 0.08 -10.53 -42.02
C GLN A 85 0.19 -9.57 -43.21
N ILE A 86 0.46 -8.30 -42.97
CA ILE A 86 0.70 -7.30 -44.03
C ILE A 86 1.92 -7.67 -44.86
N LYS A 87 3.04 -8.08 -44.23
CA LYS A 87 4.24 -8.57 -44.95
C LYS A 87 4.05 -9.86 -45.75
N ARG A 88 2.93 -10.56 -45.60
CA ARG A 88 2.58 -11.74 -46.40
C ARG A 88 1.67 -11.43 -47.58
N LEU A 89 1.16 -10.20 -47.66
CA LEU A 89 0.26 -9.73 -48.71
C LEU A 89 1.00 -8.93 -49.81
N TYR A 90 2.29 -8.67 -49.62
CA TYR A 90 3.23 -8.08 -50.58
C TYR A 90 4.45 -8.99 -50.70
#